data_AF-A0A4P6H3G3-F1
#
_entry.id   AF-A0A4P6H3G3-F1
#
_cell.length_a   1.000
_cell.length_b   1.000
_cell.length_c   1.000
_cell.angle_alpha   90.00
_cell.angle_beta   90.00
_cell.angle_gamma   90.00
#
_symmetry.space_group_name_H-M   'P 1'
#
loop_
_entity.id
_entity.type
_entity.pdbx_description
1 polymer ?
#
loop_
_entity_poly.entity_id
_entity_poly.type
_entity_poly.pdbx_seq_one_letter_code
_entity_poly.pdbx_strand_id
1 'polypeptide(L)' 'MSEPVLLERLAQREIGRGAEAQAERSLRQARRMAGENADGLIVVPTDGRTPVELARIVLEKTGWQDAMPA' A
#
# COMPACT_ATOMS: atom_id res chain seq x y z
N MET A 1 -4.05 -1.14 -2.45
CA MET A 1 -4.64 0.19 -2.22
C MET A 1 -5.33 0.62 -3.50
N SER A 2 -6.56 1.10 -3.37
CA SER A 2 -7.36 1.62 -4.46
C SER A 2 -6.95 3.06 -4.80
N GLU A 3 -7.21 3.49 -6.05
CA GLU A 3 -6.94 4.87 -6.49
C GLU A 3 -7.67 5.93 -5.65
N PRO A 4 -8.97 5.78 -5.29
CA PRO A 4 -9.66 6.77 -4.46
C PRO A 4 -9.04 6.95 -3.08
N VAL A 5 -8.70 5.84 -2.40
CA VAL A 5 -8.07 5.88 -1.07
C VAL A 5 -6.67 6.50 -1.13
N LEU A 6 -5.93 6.25 -2.21
CA LEU A 6 -4.64 6.88 -2.46
C LEU A 6 -4.77 8.41 -2.61
N LEU A 7 -5.74 8.87 -3.40
CA LEU A 7 -5.98 10.31 -3.61
C LEU A 7 -6.41 11.00 -2.32
N GLU A 8 -7.27 10.39 -1.52
CA GLU A 8 -7.68 10.91 -0.22
C GLU A 8 -6.48 11.10 0.71
N ARG A 9 -5.61 10.09 0.81
CA ARG A 9 -4.39 10.16 1.63
C ARG A 9 -3.42 11.24 1.15
N LEU A 10 -3.29 11.44 -0.16
CA LEU A 10 -2.45 12.50 -0.71
C LEU A 10 -3.01 13.88 -0.43
N ALA A 11 -4.34 14.05 -0.53
CA ALA A 11 -5.00 15.32 -0.20
C ALA A 11 -4.83 15.72 1.27
N GLN A 12 -4.75 14.75 2.19
CA GLN A 12 -4.47 15.02 3.61
C GLN A 12 -3.00 15.41 3.87
N ARG A 13 -2.07 14.96 3.03
CA ARG A 13 -0.62 15.10 3.25
C ARG A 13 0.01 16.27 2.50
N GLU A 14 -0.43 16.53 1.27
CA GLU A 14 0.21 17.47 0.36
C GLU A 14 -0.59 18.78 0.29
N ILE A 15 0.02 19.87 0.73
CA ILE A 15 -0.61 21.20 0.76
C ILE A 15 0.16 22.13 -0.20
N GLY A 16 -0.56 22.83 -1.08
CA GLY A 16 0.00 23.87 -1.96
C GLY A 16 0.23 23.44 -3.42
N ARG A 17 1.03 24.22 -4.15
CA ARG A 17 1.10 24.21 -5.64
C ARG A 17 1.68 22.94 -6.30
N GLY A 18 1.95 21.89 -5.53
CA GLY A 18 2.45 20.60 -6.02
C GLY A 18 1.47 19.43 -5.92
N ALA A 19 0.32 19.61 -5.26
CA ALA A 19 -0.58 18.52 -4.89
C ALA A 19 -1.15 17.77 -6.11
N GLU A 20 -1.57 18.48 -7.15
CA GLU A 20 -2.16 17.88 -8.35
C GLU A 20 -1.12 17.08 -9.14
N ALA A 21 0.07 17.65 -9.37
CA ALA A 21 1.16 16.96 -10.04
C ALA A 21 1.65 15.74 -9.24
N GLN A 22 1.60 15.80 -7.89
CA GLN A 22 1.91 14.65 -7.03
C GLN A 22 0.84 13.57 -7.14
N ALA A 23 -0.44 13.93 -7.10
CA ALA A 23 -1.56 13.00 -7.28
C ALA A 23 -1.45 12.24 -8.61
N GLU A 24 -1.16 12.96 -9.70
CA GLU A 24 -1.03 12.37 -11.03
C GLU A 24 0.16 11.39 -11.11
N ARG A 25 1.32 11.76 -10.54
CA ARG A 25 2.49 10.86 -10.44
C ARG A 25 2.16 9.60 -9.65
N SER A 26 1.52 9.75 -8.49
CA SER A 26 1.15 8.63 -7.63
C SER A 26 0.14 7.69 -8.30
N LEU A 27 -0.85 8.21 -9.03
CA LEU A 27 -1.78 7.38 -9.80
C LEU A 27 -1.07 6.59 -10.90
N ARG A 28 -0.18 7.24 -11.67
CA ARG A 28 0.61 6.53 -12.70
C ARG A 28 1.44 5.41 -12.09
N GLN A 29 2.06 5.65 -10.93
CA GLN A 29 2.82 4.63 -10.22
C GLN A 29 1.93 3.49 -9.73
N ALA A 30 0.77 3.78 -9.13
CA ALA A 30 -0.15 2.77 -8.63
C ALA A 30 -0.65 1.84 -9.75
N ARG A 31 -1.02 2.42 -10.91
CA ARG A 31 -1.42 1.67 -12.10
C ARG A 31 -0.30 0.79 -12.64
N ARG A 32 0.92 1.32 -12.71
CA ARG A 32 2.11 0.56 -13.14
C ARG A 32 2.34 -0.64 -12.22
N MET A 33 2.34 -0.43 -10.90
CA MET A 33 2.50 -1.50 -9.91
C MET A 33 1.38 -2.54 -9.99
N ALA A 34 0.14 -2.12 -10.27
CA ALA A 34 -0.99 -3.05 -10.45
C ALA A 34 -0.85 -3.94 -11.68
N GLY A 35 -0.05 -3.53 -12.68
CA GLY A 35 0.24 -4.32 -13.88
C GLY A 35 1.55 -5.12 -13.82
N GLU A 36 2.33 -5.03 -12.73
CA GLU A 36 3.56 -5.79 -12.57
C GLU A 36 3.28 -7.26 -12.24
N ASN A 37 4.15 -8.18 -12.70
CA ASN A 37 4.10 -9.56 -12.25
C ASN A 37 4.45 -9.61 -10.75
N ALA A 38 3.54 -10.18 -9.95
CA ALA A 38 3.69 -10.29 -8.51
C ALA A 38 4.45 -11.55 -8.08
N ASP A 39 5.02 -12.33 -9.00
CA ASP A 39 5.85 -13.49 -8.68
C ASP A 39 7.01 -13.10 -7.75
N GLY A 40 7.08 -13.74 -6.58
CA GLY A 40 8.08 -13.43 -5.55
C GLY A 40 7.79 -12.16 -4.72
N LEU A 41 6.67 -11.47 -4.96
CA LEU A 41 6.23 -10.30 -4.21
C LEU A 41 5.01 -10.60 -3.33
N ILE A 42 4.97 -10.00 -2.14
CA ILE A 42 3.79 -10.02 -1.28
C ILE A 42 3.00 -8.73 -1.49
N VAL A 43 1.83 -8.83 -2.11
CA VAL A 43 0.88 -7.71 -2.23
C VAL A 43 0.02 -7.64 -0.97
N VAL A 44 0.14 -6.55 -0.22
CA VAL A 44 -0.62 -6.32 1.01
C VAL A 44 -1.73 -5.28 0.76
N PRO A 45 -3.02 -5.63 0.94
CA PRO A 45 -4.12 -4.66 0.84
C PRO A 45 -4.16 -3.77 2.09
N THR A 46 -3.78 -2.49 1.93
CA THR A 46 -3.65 -1.53 3.04
C THR A 46 -4.89 -0.71 3.36
N ASP A 47 -5.97 -0.87 2.59
CA ASP A 47 -7.15 -0.01 2.70
C ASP A 47 -8.03 -0.49 3.83
N GLY A 48 -8.43 0.42 4.71
CA GLY A 48 -9.27 0.11 5.88
C GLY A 48 -8.61 -0.79 6.92
N ARG A 49 -7.31 -1.09 6.81
CA ARG A 49 -6.59 -1.96 7.74
C ARG A 49 -5.72 -1.19 8.72
N THR A 50 -5.70 -1.66 9.95
CA THR A 50 -4.81 -1.20 11.01
C THR A 50 -3.40 -1.77 10.84
N PRO A 51 -2.38 -1.14 11.44
CA PRO A 51 -1.02 -1.67 11.43
C PRO A 51 -0.90 -3.12 11.96
N VAL A 52 -1.68 -3.48 12.97
CA VAL A 52 -1.68 -4.83 13.55
C VAL A 52 -2.19 -5.86 12.54
N GLU A 53 -3.27 -5.55 11.83
CA GLU A 53 -3.79 -6.44 10.78
C GLU A 53 -2.81 -6.58 9.62
N LEU A 54 -2.13 -5.50 9.23
CA LEU A 54 -1.11 -5.53 8.19
C LEU A 54 0.10 -6.38 8.61
N ALA A 55 0.58 -6.23 9.84
CA ALA A 55 1.68 -7.03 10.38
C ALA A 55 1.33 -8.52 10.35
N ARG A 56 0.10 -8.88 10.74
CA ARG A 56 -0.39 -10.26 10.70
C ARG A 56 -0.36 -10.84 9.29
N ILE A 57 -0.87 -10.10 8.29
CA ILE A 57 -0.85 -10.54 6.87
C ILE A 57 0.59 -10.80 6.40
N VAL A 58 1.52 -9.91 6.75
CA VAL A 58 2.92 -10.04 6.36
C VAL A 58 3.53 -11.29 7.00
N LEU A 59 3.39 -11.47 8.31
CA LEU A 59 3.93 -12.62 9.04
C LEU A 59 3.36 -13.96 8.53
N GLU A 60 2.06 -14.01 8.24
CA GLU A 60 1.40 -15.18 7.65
C GLU A 60 1.96 -15.49 6.25
N LYS A 61 2.11 -14.47 5.39
CA LYS A 61 2.59 -14.66 4.01
C LYS A 61 4.09 -14.93 3.90
N THR A 62 4.89 -14.49 4.86
CA THR A 62 6.33 -14.78 4.91
C THR A 62 6.65 -16.09 5.62
N GLY A 63 5.68 -16.70 6.32
CA GLY A 63 5.92 -17.87 7.17
C GLY A 63 6.71 -17.55 8.43
N TRP A 64 6.82 -16.28 8.82
CA TRP A 64 7.57 -15.87 10.02
C TRP A 64 6.79 -16.01 11.31
N GLN A 65 5.48 -16.24 11.21
CA GLN A 65 4.62 -16.45 12.37
C GLN A 65 5.03 -17.68 13.18
N ASP A 66 5.49 -18.75 12.52
CA ASP A 66 5.89 -20.00 13.17
C ASP A 66 7.27 -19.91 13.85
N ALA A 67 8.04 -18.85 13.58
CA ALA A 67 9.35 -18.60 14.16
C ALA A 67 9.31 -17.73 15.44
N MET A 68 8.14 -17.19 15.79
CA MET A 68 7.96 -16.34 16.97
C MET A 68 7.49 -17.19 18.17
N PRO A 69 8.23 -17.25 19.30
CA PRO A 69 7.75 -17.92 20.50
C PRO A 69 6.49 -17.22 21.06
N ALA A 70 5.61 -18.03 21.67
CA ALA A 70 4.35 -17.60 22.27
C ALA A 70 4.51 -16.62 23.44
#